data_AF-A0A850C157-F1
#
_entry.id   AF-A0A850C157-F1
#
_cell.length_a   1.000
_cell.length_b   1.000
_cell.length_c   1.000
_cell.angle_alpha   90.00
_cell.angle_beta   90.00
_cell.angle_gamma   90.00
#
_symmetry.space_group_name_H-M   'P 1'
#
loop_
_entity.id
_entity.type
_entity.pdbx_description
1 polymer ?
#
loop_
_entity_poly.entity_id
_entity_poly.type
_entity_poly.pdbx_seq_one_letter_code
_entity_poly.pdbx_strand_id
1 'polypeptide(L)'
;MEDLRYFVMVSHRWPRSNPAGFLRKYREGGKGWSEEYDFAKPGWVRTTFFLDYDRGHIDYDYEEVPAAEAEALIEEKRRRKAERDRLQGA
;
A
#
# COMPACT_ATOMS: atom_id res chain seq x y z
N MET A 1 8.28 -7.16 13.95
CA MET A 1 6.88 -6.99 13.49
C MET A 1 6.18 -8.32 13.64
N GLU A 2 5.05 -8.30 14.34
CA GLU A 2 4.17 -9.46 14.54
C GLU A 2 2.88 -9.22 13.74
N ASP A 3 2.19 -10.29 13.30
CA ASP A 3 0.90 -10.17 12.59
C ASP A 3 0.95 -9.26 11.34
N LEU A 4 2.06 -9.27 10.61
CA LEU A 4 2.25 -8.41 9.45
C LEU A 4 1.34 -8.84 8.29
N ARG A 5 0.42 -7.96 7.91
CA ARG A 5 -0.55 -8.14 6.83
C ARG A 5 -0.47 -6.98 5.86
N TYR A 6 -0.62 -7.30 4.58
CA TYR A 6 -0.54 -6.34 3.49
C TYR A 6 -1.89 -6.20 2.81
N PHE A 7 -2.19 -4.98 2.42
CA PHE A 7 -3.45 -4.65 1.78
C PHE A 7 -3.20 -3.75 0.58
N VAL A 8 -3.97 -3.97 -0.48
CA VAL A 8 -3.90 -3.15 -1.69
C VAL A 8 -5.24 -2.47 -1.91
N MET A 9 -5.19 -1.18 -2.25
CA MET A 9 -6.36 -0.40 -2.60
C MET A 9 -6.77 -0.77 -4.03
N VAL A 10 -7.95 -1.37 -4.16
CA VAL A 10 -8.50 -1.77 -5.45
C VAL A 10 -9.79 -1.03 -5.74
N SER A 11 -10.07 -0.84 -7.01
CA SER A 11 -11.34 -0.31 -7.49
C SER A 11 -11.53 -0.70 -8.95
N HIS A 12 -12.69 -0.39 -9.52
CA HIS A 12 -12.93 -0.58 -10.96
C HIS A 12 -11.84 0.09 -11.83
N ARG A 13 -11.30 1.22 -11.38
CA ARG A 13 -10.24 1.95 -12.10
C ARG A 13 -8.83 1.44 -11.82
N TRP A 14 -8.64 0.76 -10.69
CA TRP A 14 -7.35 0.32 -10.17
C TRP A 14 -7.43 -1.15 -9.79
N PRO A 15 -7.31 -2.07 -10.76
CA PRO A 15 -7.38 -3.50 -10.49
C PRO A 15 -6.17 -3.95 -9.66
N ARG A 16 -6.25 -5.16 -9.09
CA ARG A 16 -5.17 -5.76 -8.28
C ARG A 16 -3.81 -5.85 -9.00
N SER A 17 -3.79 -5.93 -10.33
CA SER A 17 -2.56 -5.90 -11.15
C SER A 17 -1.92 -4.50 -11.26
N ASN A 18 -2.64 -3.44 -10.87
CA ASN A 18 -2.16 -2.07 -10.81
C ASN A 18 -2.92 -1.29 -9.73
N PRO A 19 -2.73 -1.63 -8.44
CA PRO A 19 -3.53 -1.10 -7.36
C PRO A 19 -3.22 0.38 -7.14
N ALA A 20 -4.17 1.13 -6.59
CA ALA A 20 -4.04 2.57 -6.38
C ALA A 20 -3.04 2.90 -5.26
N GLY A 21 -3.03 2.08 -4.21
CA GLY A 21 -2.24 2.29 -2.99
C GLY A 21 -1.96 0.99 -2.26
N PHE A 22 -1.03 1.04 -1.31
CA PHE A 22 -0.59 -0.11 -0.53
C PHE A 22 -0.57 0.28 0.94
N LEU A 23 -1.05 -0.63 1.78
CA LEU A 23 -1.06 -0.49 3.23
C LEU A 23 -0.48 -1.76 3.86
N ARG A 24 0.06 -1.62 5.06
CA ARG A 24 0.37 -2.75 5.92
C ARG A 24 -0.10 -2.51 7.34
N LYS A 25 -0.51 -3.59 8.01
CA LYS A 25 -0.91 -3.61 9.41
C LYS A 25 -0.02 -4.61 10.14
N TYR A 26 0.42 -4.26 11.34
CA TYR A 26 1.22 -5.15 12.18
C TYR A 26 1.12 -4.76 13.64
N ARG A 27 1.67 -5.61 14.51
CA ARG A 27 1.86 -5.33 15.93
C ARG A 27 3.35 -5.20 16.24
N GLU A 28 3.64 -4.30 17.18
CA GLU A 28 4.98 -4.07 17.70
C GLU A 28 4.85 -3.60 19.15
N GLY A 29 5.44 -4.35 20.09
CA GLY A 29 5.35 -4.06 21.52
C GLY A 29 3.92 -4.09 22.06
N GLY A 30 3.07 -4.99 21.55
CA GLY A 30 1.66 -5.09 21.93
C GLY A 30 0.76 -3.99 21.36
N LYS A 31 1.31 -3.00 20.66
CA LYS A 31 0.55 -1.92 20.01
C LYS A 31 0.33 -2.23 18.53
N GLY A 32 -0.90 -2.00 18.06
CA GLY A 32 -1.27 -2.12 16.65
C GLY A 32 -0.84 -0.89 15.86
N TRP A 33 -0.36 -1.12 14.65
CA TRP A 33 0.17 -0.10 13.77
C TRP A 33 -0.28 -0.30 12.34
N SER A 34 -0.39 0.81 11.62
CA SER A 34 -0.66 0.84 10.19
C SER A 34 0.28 1.80 9.49
N GLU A 35 0.68 1.41 8.28
CA GLU A 35 1.55 2.20 7.42
C GLU A 35 1.05 2.16 5.98
N GLU A 36 1.19 3.28 5.27
CA GLU A 36 0.95 3.40 3.84
C GLU A 36 2.27 3.48 3.08
N TYR A 37 2.31 2.96 1.86
CA TYR A 37 3.50 3.09 1.02
C TYR A 37 3.48 4.40 0.23
N ASP A 38 4.46 5.26 0.49
CA ASP A 38 4.62 6.53 -0.21
C ASP A 38 5.47 6.31 -1.47
N PHE A 39 4.94 6.70 -2.64
CA PHE A 39 5.66 6.64 -3.93
C PHE A 39 6.34 7.96 -4.30
N ALA A 40 6.04 9.05 -3.60
CA ALA A 40 6.75 10.31 -3.68
C ALA A 40 8.01 10.31 -2.79
N LYS A 41 7.96 9.60 -1.65
CA LYS A 41 9.11 9.35 -0.77
C LYS A 41 9.27 7.84 -0.57
N PRO A 42 10.37 7.22 -1.01
CA PRO A 42 10.49 5.75 -0.96
C PRO A 42 10.38 5.24 0.48
N GLY A 43 9.28 4.55 0.80
CA GLY A 43 9.14 3.87 2.08
C GLY A 43 7.71 3.77 2.61
N TRP A 44 7.62 3.18 3.80
CA TRP A 44 6.39 3.05 4.57
C TRP A 44 6.25 4.23 5.53
N VAL A 45 5.07 4.84 5.58
CA VAL A 45 4.75 6.00 6.42
C VAL A 45 3.64 5.64 7.38
N ARG A 46 3.81 5.96 8.67
CA ARG A 46 2.81 5.73 9.72
C ARG A 46 1.51 6.47 9.39
N THR A 47 0.41 5.75 9.45
CA THR A 47 -0.93 6.27 9.17
C THR A 47 -1.93 5.72 10.18
N THR A 48 -3.04 6.43 10.40
CA THR A 48 -4.20 5.94 11.16
C THR A 48 -5.21 5.23 10.29
N PHE A 49 -4.93 5.05 8.99
CA PHE A 49 -5.86 4.55 7.98
C PHE A 49 -6.77 3.42 8.47
N PHE A 50 -6.22 2.33 9.03
CA PHE A 50 -7.05 1.19 9.43
C PHE A 50 -7.96 1.50 10.62
N LEU A 51 -7.57 2.41 11.51
CA LEU A 51 -8.45 2.88 12.58
C LEU A 51 -9.66 3.65 12.02
N ASP A 52 -9.44 4.42 10.96
CA ASP A 52 -10.50 5.19 10.29
C ASP A 52 -11.37 4.28 9.40
N TYR A 53 -10.76 3.30 8.73
CA TYR A 53 -11.44 2.25 7.97
C TYR A 53 -12.36 1.42 8.86
N ASP A 54 -11.88 0.94 10.01
CA ASP A 54 -12.68 0.20 10.99
C ASP A 54 -13.86 1.03 11.55
N ARG A 55 -13.79 2.37 11.48
CA ARG A 55 -14.88 3.29 11.87
C ARG A 55 -15.86 3.60 10.74
N GLY A 56 -15.63 3.09 9.53
CA GLY A 56 -16.47 3.35 8.35
C GLY A 56 -16.25 4.75 7.76
N HIS A 57 -15.08 5.36 7.96
CA HIS A 57 -14.78 6.69 7.41
C HIS A 57 -14.24 6.63 5.96
N ILE A 58 -14.12 5.43 5.39
CA ILE A 58 -13.45 5.20 4.11
C ILE A 58 -14.33 4.31 3.22
N ASP A 59 -14.64 4.80 2.01
CA ASP A 59 -15.49 4.12 1.02
C ASP A 59 -14.71 3.25 0.00
N TYR A 60 -13.41 3.11 0.18
CA TYR A 60 -12.56 2.36 -0.76
C TYR A 60 -12.36 0.91 -0.31
N ASP A 61 -12.33 0.01 -1.28
CA ASP A 61 -12.06 -1.41 -1.05
C ASP A 61 -10.55 -1.67 -0.90
N TYR A 62 -10.21 -2.45 0.13
CA TYR A 62 -8.87 -2.93 0.39
C TYR A 62 -8.88 -4.44 0.47
N GLU A 63 -8.10 -5.07 -0.39
CA GLU A 63 -7.93 -6.51 -0.40
C GLU A 63 -6.66 -6.90 0.35
N GLU A 64 -6.76 -7.86 1.26
CA GLU A 64 -5.59 -8.49 1.86
C GLU A 64 -4.85 -9.33 0.80
N VAL A 65 -3.52 -9.20 0.77
CA VAL A 65 -2.65 -9.92 -0.17
C VAL A 65 -1.46 -10.55 0.55
N PRO A 66 -0.90 -11.65 0.04
CA PRO A 66 0.35 -12.20 0.54
C PRO A 66 1.48 -11.18 0.47
N ALA A 67 2.42 -11.23 1.43
CA ALA A 67 3.56 -10.33 1.48
C ALA A 67 4.37 -10.31 0.17
N ALA A 68 4.68 -11.49 -0.37
CA ALA A 68 5.41 -11.63 -1.62
C ALA A 68 4.69 -10.96 -2.81
N GLU A 69 3.36 -11.00 -2.81
CA GLU A 69 2.56 -10.34 -3.85
C GLU A 69 2.60 -8.80 -3.70
N ALA A 70 2.44 -8.30 -2.47
CA ALA A 70 2.54 -6.87 -2.19
C ALA A 70 3.91 -6.31 -2.61
N GLU A 71 4.99 -7.02 -2.26
CA GLU A 71 6.35 -6.61 -2.60
C GLU A 71 6.59 -6.59 -4.12
N ALA A 72 6.12 -7.61 -4.84
CA ALA A 72 6.21 -7.66 -6.29
C ALA A 72 5.45 -6.50 -6.97
N LEU A 73 4.23 -6.21 -6.49
CA LEU A 73 3.41 -5.11 -7.00
C LEU A 73 4.03 -3.73 -6.71
N ILE A 74 4.60 -3.54 -5.52
CA ILE A 74 5.33 -2.32 -5.17
C ILE A 74 6.54 -2.13 -6.08
N GLU A 75 7.33 -3.18 -6.29
CA GLU A 75 8.51 -3.14 -7.17
C GLU A 75 8.13 -2.82 -8.61
N GLU A 76 7.10 -3.48 -9.16
CA GLU A 76 6.62 -3.22 -10.50
C GLU A 76 6.15 -1.76 -10.66
N LYS A 77 5.37 -1.25 -9.70
CA LYS A 77 4.88 0.13 -9.74
C LYS A 77 6.02 1.14 -9.64
N ARG A 78 7.05 0.85 -8.82
CA ARG A 78 8.29 1.64 -8.78
C ARG A 78 9.02 1.64 -10.12
N ARG A 79 9.12 0.47 -10.78
CA ARG A 79 9.74 0.35 -12.11
C ARG A 79 9.00 1.19 -13.14
N ARG A 80 7.67 1.07 -13.20
CA ARG A 80 6.81 1.87 -14.10
C ARG A 80 6.93 3.37 -13.84
N LYS A 81 6.97 3.78 -12.56
CA LYS A 81 7.22 5.18 -12.19
C LYS A 81 8.58 5.65 -12.71
N ALA A 82 9.65 4.92 -12.42
CA ALA A 82 11.00 5.29 -12.84
C ALA A 82 11.13 5.39 -14.38
N GLU A 83 10.50 4.49 -15.12
CA GLU A 83 10.46 4.53 -16.59
C GLU A 83 9.71 5.77 -17.10
N ARG A 84 8.55 6.07 -16.53
CA ARG A 84 7.79 7.28 -16.86
C ARG A 84 8.59 8.56 -16.56
N ASP A 85 9.18 8.65 -15.37
CA ASP A 85 9.99 9.82 -14.98
C ASP A 85 11.21 9.99 -15.92
N ARG A 86 11.80 8.89 -16.42
CA ARG A 86 12.85 8.96 -17.48
C ARG A 86 12.32 9.50 -18.81
N LEU A 87 11.16 9.04 -19.26
CA LEU A 87 10.56 9.46 -20.53
C LEU A 87 10.03 10.89 -20.50
N GLN A 88 9.66 11.42 -19.32
CA GLN A 88 9.19 12.80 -19.14
C GLN A 88 10.33 13.79 -18.89
N GLY A 89 11.51 13.30 -18.50
CA GLY A 89 12.72 14.10 -18.30
C GLY A 89 13.70 14.09 -19.49
N ALA A 90 13.36 13.43 -20.60
CA ALA A 90 14.09 13.41 -21.86
C ALA A 90 13.40 14.30 -22.90
#